data_AF-A0A1C6UJT2-F1
#
_entry.id   AF-A0A1C6UJT2-F1
#
_cell.length_a   1.000
_cell.length_b   1.000
_cell.length_c   1.000
_cell.angle_alpha   90.00
_cell.angle_beta   90.00
_cell.angle_gamma   90.00
#
_symmetry.space_group_name_H-M   'P 1'
#
loop_
_entity.id
_entity.type
_entity.pdbx_description
1 polymer ?
#
loop_
_entity_poly.entity_id
_entity_poly.type
_entity_poly.pdbx_seq_one_letter_code
_entity_poly.pdbx_strand_id
1 'polypeptide(L)'
;MSADPTYLHALAGECVDLVSRQFGRRLDWSPESLSTLDEVCADLLADGPLAEERLDLWWRLIGAYTGEVVIRAYAGEWVEHETSPGAPAVSALGVTGFPFGLAARVLDGEPYKSLASFVRALPAIAERAAGD
;
A
#
# COMPACT_ATOMS: atom_id res chain seq x y z
N MET A 1 -8.73 -12.15 2.93
CA MET A 1 -7.48 -11.96 3.70
C MET A 1 -7.86 -11.46 5.08
N SER A 2 -7.22 -11.92 6.16
CA SER A 2 -7.53 -11.47 7.53
C SER A 2 -6.89 -10.10 7.82
N ALA A 3 -7.48 -9.31 8.71
CA ALA A 3 -6.87 -8.10 9.26
C ALA A 3 -5.83 -8.38 10.37
N ASP A 4 -5.24 -9.57 10.38
CA ASP A 4 -4.22 -9.96 11.38
C ASP A 4 -2.95 -9.12 11.16
N PRO A 5 -2.59 -8.21 12.09
CA PRO A 5 -1.42 -7.36 11.94
C PRO A 5 -0.11 -8.13 11.80
N THR A 6 0.00 -9.31 12.41
CA THR A 6 1.22 -10.13 12.33
C THR A 6 1.42 -10.65 10.92
N TYR A 7 0.34 -11.12 10.29
CA TYR A 7 0.36 -11.59 8.92
C TYR A 7 0.64 -10.46 7.92
N LEU A 8 0.01 -9.30 8.11
CA LEU A 8 0.21 -8.13 7.26
C LEU A 8 1.64 -7.58 7.37
N HIS A 9 2.19 -7.53 8.58
CA HIS A 9 3.58 -7.15 8.78
C HIS A 9 4.55 -8.13 8.09
N ALA A 10 4.28 -9.44 8.14
CA ALA A 10 5.09 -10.44 7.44
C ALA A 10 5.06 -10.24 5.91
N LEU A 11 3.87 -10.02 5.32
CA LEU A 11 3.72 -9.69 3.90
C LEU A 11 4.49 -8.42 3.52
N ALA A 12 4.42 -7.38 4.36
CA ALA A 12 5.18 -6.16 4.12
C ALA A 12 6.69 -6.40 4.17
N GLY A 13 7.17 -7.26 5.07
CA GLY A 13 8.57 -7.69 5.12
C GLY A 13 8.99 -8.47 3.87
N GLU A 14 8.14 -9.36 3.38
CA GLU A 14 8.35 -10.04 2.10
C GLU A 14 8.42 -9.06 0.92
N CYS A 15 7.64 -7.98 0.95
CA CYS A 15 7.71 -6.91 -0.05
C CYS A 15 9.10 -6.26 -0.08
N VAL A 16 9.64 -5.90 1.10
CA VAL A 16 10.99 -5.33 1.24
C VAL A 16 12.04 -6.26 0.64
N ASP A 17 11.98 -7.54 1.01
CA ASP A 17 12.89 -8.57 0.53
C ASP A 17 12.81 -8.76 -0.98
N LEU A 18 11.59 -8.86 -1.52
CA LEU A 18 11.37 -9.12 -2.94
C LEU A 18 11.80 -7.92 -3.80
N VAL A 19 11.50 -6.70 -3.36
CA VAL A 19 11.94 -5.47 -4.03
C VAL A 19 13.46 -5.37 -4.04
N SER A 20 14.12 -5.66 -2.92
CA SER A 20 15.57 -5.69 -2.86
C SER A 20 16.18 -6.75 -3.78
N ARG A 21 15.62 -7.96 -3.80
CA ARG A 21 16.17 -9.08 -4.57
C ARG A 21 15.93 -8.96 -6.07
N GLN A 22 14.75 -8.48 -6.50
CA GLN A 22 14.37 -8.42 -7.91
C GLN A 22 14.73 -7.10 -8.58
N PHE A 23 14.69 -5.98 -7.86
CA PHE A 23 14.89 -4.64 -8.44
C PHE A 23 16.16 -3.95 -7.93
N GLY A 24 16.84 -4.50 -6.92
CA GLY A 24 18.01 -3.87 -6.32
C GLY A 24 17.69 -2.56 -5.58
N ARG A 25 16.42 -2.32 -5.24
CA ARG A 25 15.93 -1.11 -4.57
C ARG A 25 15.65 -1.37 -3.09
N ARG A 26 15.78 -0.33 -2.26
CA ARG A 26 15.56 -0.44 -0.81
C ARG A 26 14.22 0.19 -0.42
N LEU A 27 13.46 -0.57 0.35
CA LEU A 27 12.29 -0.11 1.10
C LEU A 27 12.66 -0.03 2.59
N ASP A 28 12.38 1.09 3.25
CA ASP A 28 12.86 1.39 4.61
C ASP A 28 11.74 1.81 5.58
N TRP A 29 10.50 1.48 5.23
CA TRP A 29 9.29 1.76 6.02
C TRP A 29 8.94 3.25 6.12
N SER A 30 9.61 4.11 5.34
CA SER A 30 9.30 5.54 5.26
C SER A 30 8.25 5.84 4.18
N PRO A 31 7.47 6.94 4.33
CA PRO A 31 6.63 7.45 3.25
C PRO A 31 7.41 7.71 1.95
N GLU A 32 8.69 8.10 2.04
CA GLU A 32 9.56 8.36 0.91
C GLU A 32 9.82 7.08 0.08
N SER A 33 9.99 5.93 0.73
CA SER A 33 10.20 4.65 0.05
C SER A 33 9.02 4.18 -0.79
N LEU A 34 7.82 4.74 -0.59
CA LEU A 34 6.67 4.43 -1.45
C LEU A 34 6.83 5.01 -2.87
N SER A 35 7.64 6.05 -3.06
CA SER A 35 7.99 6.51 -4.41
C SER A 35 8.84 5.46 -5.14
N THR A 36 9.76 4.81 -4.42
CA THR A 36 10.52 3.67 -4.93
C THR A 36 9.59 2.50 -5.29
N LEU A 37 8.56 2.24 -4.49
CA LEU A 37 7.59 1.19 -4.77
C LEU A 37 6.66 1.53 -5.95
N ASP A 38 6.29 2.80 -6.14
CA ASP A 38 5.59 3.28 -7.34
C ASP A 38 6.42 2.99 -8.60
N GLU A 39 7.73 3.25 -8.59
CA GLU A 39 8.64 2.92 -9.70
C GLU A 39 8.71 1.40 -9.93
N VAL A 40 8.71 0.58 -8.87
CA VAL A 40 8.67 -0.89 -9.01
C VAL A 40 7.37 -1.34 -9.68
N CYS A 41 6.23 -0.72 -9.34
CA CYS A 41 4.96 -1.03 -9.99
C CYS A 41 4.99 -0.68 -11.49
N ALA A 42 5.60 0.45 -11.85
CA ALA A 42 5.80 0.81 -13.24
C ALA A 42 6.69 -0.21 -13.98
N ASP A 43 7.78 -0.64 -13.37
CA ASP A 43 8.67 -1.67 -13.95
C ASP A 43 7.96 -3.02 -14.11
N LEU A 44 7.11 -3.40 -13.15
CA LEU A 44 6.32 -4.63 -13.22
C LEU A 44 5.35 -4.65 -14.41
N LEU A 45 4.84 -3.48 -14.81
CA LEU A 45 3.87 -3.31 -15.88
C LEU A 45 4.50 -2.92 -17.22
N ALA A 46 5.82 -2.71 -17.28
CA ALA A 46 6.52 -2.23 -18.47
C ALA A 46 6.30 -3.15 -19.69
N ASP A 47 6.21 -4.46 -19.46
CA ASP A 47 6.00 -5.47 -20.50
C ASP A 47 4.52 -5.86 -20.69
N GLY A 48 3.60 -5.14 -20.04
CA GLY A 48 2.16 -5.37 -20.09
C GLY A 48 1.58 -5.90 -18.76
N PRO A 49 0.29 -6.31 -18.77
CA PRO A 49 -0.40 -6.76 -17.56
C PRO A 49 0.26 -7.99 -16.93
N LEU A 50 0.24 -8.04 -15.60
CA LEU A 50 0.73 -9.20 -14.85
C LEU A 50 -0.19 -10.41 -15.05
N ALA A 51 0.40 -11.61 -15.10
CA ALA A 51 -0.35 -12.85 -14.95
C ALA A 51 -1.02 -12.91 -13.57
N GLU A 52 -2.15 -13.62 -13.47
CA GLU A 52 -3.03 -13.62 -12.29
C GLU A 52 -2.27 -13.95 -10.99
N GLU A 53 -1.40 -14.95 -10.99
CA GLU A 53 -0.64 -15.34 -9.80
C GLU A 53 0.39 -14.29 -9.39
N ARG A 54 1.01 -13.61 -10.37
CA ARG A 54 1.94 -12.50 -10.10
C ARG A 54 1.19 -11.28 -9.60
N LEU A 55 0.02 -11.01 -10.19
CA LEU A 55 -0.86 -9.91 -9.78
C LEU A 55 -1.30 -10.09 -8.33
N ASP A 56 -1.81 -11.27 -7.97
CA ASP A 56 -2.25 -11.58 -6.60
C ASP A 56 -1.10 -11.49 -5.59
N LEU A 57 0.10 -11.99 -5.94
CA LEU A 57 1.29 -11.80 -5.10
C LEU A 57 1.61 -10.32 -4.88
N TRP A 58 1.82 -9.55 -5.95
CA TRP A 58 2.22 -8.15 -5.83
C TRP A 58 1.15 -7.29 -5.18
N TRP A 59 -0.13 -7.56 -5.43
CA TRP A 59 -1.24 -6.89 -4.79
C TRP A 59 -1.19 -7.03 -3.25
N ARG A 60 -0.98 -8.25 -2.75
CA ARG A 60 -0.87 -8.50 -1.30
C ARG A 60 0.34 -7.80 -0.69
N LEU A 61 1.51 -7.90 -1.35
CA LEU A 61 2.75 -7.31 -0.87
C LEU A 61 2.69 -5.78 -0.83
N ILE A 62 2.23 -5.15 -1.90
CA ILE A 62 2.14 -3.69 -2.03
C ILE A 62 1.10 -3.11 -1.07
N GLY A 63 -0.08 -3.73 -0.99
CA GLY A 63 -1.13 -3.29 -0.07
C GLY A 63 -0.68 -3.37 1.40
N ALA A 64 -0.05 -4.48 1.79
CA ALA A 64 0.48 -4.65 3.14
C ALA A 64 1.58 -3.63 3.46
N TYR A 65 2.59 -3.48 2.60
CA TYR A 65 3.68 -2.53 2.81
C TYR A 65 3.17 -1.08 2.90
N THR A 66 2.26 -0.69 2.01
CA THR A 66 1.68 0.66 2.02
C THR A 66 0.92 0.95 3.32
N GLY A 67 0.14 -0.01 3.80
CA GLY A 67 -0.57 0.16 5.08
C GLY A 67 0.36 0.21 6.29
N GLU A 68 1.41 -0.62 6.32
CA GLU A 68 2.44 -0.55 7.39
C GLU A 68 3.15 0.81 7.41
N VAL A 69 3.44 1.39 6.25
CA VAL A 69 4.00 2.74 6.16
C VAL A 69 3.03 3.79 6.72
N VAL A 70 1.73 3.71 6.41
CA VAL A 70 0.70 4.60 6.98
C VAL A 70 0.66 4.47 8.51
N ILE A 71 0.57 3.24 9.01
CA ILE A 71 0.50 2.95 10.44
C ILE A 71 1.72 3.51 11.17
N ARG A 72 2.92 3.28 10.63
CA ARG A 72 4.17 3.75 11.23
C ARG A 72 4.29 5.28 11.19
N ALA A 73 3.91 5.90 10.07
CA ALA A 73 4.04 7.35 9.89
C ALA A 73 3.05 8.14 10.75
N TYR A 74 1.86 7.58 10.99
CA TYR A 74 0.74 8.33 11.58
C TYR A 74 0.12 7.68 12.82
N ALA A 75 0.84 6.72 13.43
CA ALA A 75 0.37 5.95 14.59
C ALA A 75 -1.03 5.33 14.38
N GLY A 76 -1.25 4.79 13.19
CA GLY A 76 -2.51 4.17 12.80
C GLY A 76 -2.66 2.72 13.26
N GLU A 77 -3.72 2.08 12.81
CA GLU A 77 -4.00 0.66 13.05
C GLU A 77 -4.67 0.00 11.84
N TRP A 78 -4.49 -1.32 11.72
CA TRP A 78 -5.25 -2.13 10.75
C TRP A 78 -6.68 -2.30 11.26
N VAL A 79 -7.65 -2.13 10.35
CA VAL A 79 -9.08 -2.28 10.64
C VAL A 79 -9.78 -3.08 9.55
N GLU A 80 -10.87 -3.73 9.89
CA GLU A 80 -11.84 -4.23 8.92
C GLU A 80 -12.81 -3.09 8.54
N HIS A 81 -13.21 -3.00 7.28
CA HIS A 81 -14.11 -1.96 6.81
C HIS A 81 -15.13 -2.49 5.80
N GLU A 82 -16.40 -2.09 5.96
CA GLU A 82 -17.53 -2.60 5.17
C GLU A 82 -17.42 -2.33 3.67
N THR A 83 -16.75 -1.23 3.29
CA THR A 83 -16.52 -0.87 1.88
C THR A 83 -15.37 -1.64 1.23
N SER A 84 -14.63 -2.45 2.00
CA SER A 84 -13.51 -3.27 1.54
C SER A 84 -13.57 -4.67 2.18
N PRO A 85 -14.66 -5.43 1.94
CA PRO A 85 -14.82 -6.73 2.57
C PRO A 85 -13.73 -7.71 2.11
N GLY A 86 -13.03 -8.31 3.07
CA GLY A 86 -11.96 -9.27 2.81
C GLY A 86 -10.58 -8.69 2.49
N ALA A 87 -10.43 -7.36 2.48
CA ALA A 87 -9.17 -6.64 2.35
C ALA A 87 -9.03 -5.57 3.45
N PRO A 88 -8.04 -5.66 4.36
CA PRO A 88 -7.90 -4.75 5.48
C PRO A 88 -7.72 -3.28 5.06
N ALA A 89 -8.27 -2.37 5.84
CA ALA A 89 -8.06 -0.93 5.74
C ALA A 89 -7.13 -0.45 6.85
N VAL A 90 -6.66 0.79 6.77
CA VAL A 90 -5.89 1.44 7.83
C VAL A 90 -6.69 2.61 8.39
N SER A 91 -6.80 2.71 9.71
CA SER A 91 -7.33 3.89 10.41
C SER A 91 -6.17 4.71 10.93
N ALA A 92 -6.06 5.97 10.50
CA ALA A 92 -5.01 6.88 10.93
C ALA A 92 -5.51 8.33 10.85
N LEU A 93 -5.12 9.18 11.80
CA LEU A 93 -5.51 10.60 11.83
C LEU A 93 -7.04 10.84 11.77
N GLY A 94 -7.86 9.88 12.25
CA GLY A 94 -9.32 9.97 12.17
C GLY A 94 -9.92 9.70 10.78
N VAL A 95 -9.11 9.22 9.82
CA VAL A 95 -9.57 8.85 8.47
C VAL A 95 -9.23 7.39 8.16
N THR A 96 -10.03 6.78 7.28
CA THR A 96 -9.81 5.41 6.79
C THR A 96 -9.14 5.42 5.42
N GLY A 97 -8.03 4.70 5.29
CA GLY A 97 -7.30 4.46 4.04
C GLY A 97 -7.43 3.02 3.55
N PHE A 98 -7.42 2.83 2.23
CA PHE A 98 -7.64 1.52 1.58
C PHE A 98 -6.42 1.11 0.74
N PRO A 99 -5.31 0.67 1.36
CA PRO A 99 -4.05 0.43 0.65
C PRO A 99 -4.15 -0.70 -0.38
N PHE A 100 -4.94 -1.76 -0.13
CA PHE A 100 -5.15 -2.85 -1.09
C PHE A 100 -6.00 -2.43 -2.29
N GLY A 101 -7.00 -1.56 -2.08
CA GLY A 101 -7.78 -1.00 -3.18
C GLY A 101 -6.93 -0.07 -4.06
N LEU A 102 -6.03 0.69 -3.45
CA LEU A 102 -5.04 1.48 -4.19
C LEU A 102 -4.05 0.59 -4.95
N ALA A 103 -3.50 -0.43 -4.31
CA ALA A 103 -2.56 -1.37 -4.92
C ALA A 103 -3.14 -2.04 -6.17
N ALA A 104 -4.41 -2.47 -6.12
CA ALA A 104 -5.11 -3.02 -7.28
C ALA A 104 -5.12 -2.02 -8.44
N ARG A 105 -5.53 -0.77 -8.20
CA ARG A 105 -5.58 0.27 -9.23
C ARG A 105 -4.21 0.61 -9.81
N VAL A 106 -3.17 0.65 -8.98
CA VAL A 106 -1.79 0.86 -9.43
C VAL A 106 -1.35 -0.29 -10.33
N LEU A 107 -1.63 -1.54 -9.95
CA LEU A 107 -1.28 -2.74 -10.72
C LEU A 107 -2.15 -2.96 -11.97
N ASP A 108 -3.35 -2.38 -12.02
CA ASP A 108 -4.18 -2.30 -13.24
C ASP A 108 -3.67 -1.24 -14.22
N GLY A 109 -2.64 -0.46 -13.84
CA GLY A 109 -2.08 0.62 -14.65
C GLY A 109 -3.00 1.84 -14.74
N GLU A 110 -3.90 2.04 -13.77
CA GLU A 110 -4.74 3.24 -13.75
C GLU A 110 -3.86 4.51 -13.68
N PRO A 111 -4.06 5.48 -14.59
CA PRO A 111 -3.21 6.66 -14.64
C PRO A 111 -3.37 7.51 -13.36
N TYR A 112 -2.27 8.14 -12.96
CA TYR A 112 -2.18 9.06 -11.81
C TYR A 112 -2.42 8.42 -10.43
N LYS A 113 -2.48 7.08 -10.33
CA LYS A 113 -2.46 6.40 -9.03
C LYS A 113 -1.02 6.30 -8.52
N SER A 114 -0.84 6.60 -7.24
CA SER A 114 0.47 6.58 -6.59
C SER A 114 0.31 6.27 -5.11
N LEU A 115 1.10 5.29 -4.65
CA LEU A 115 1.23 4.88 -3.25
C LEU A 115 1.81 6.03 -2.42
N ALA A 116 2.84 6.71 -2.94
CA ALA A 116 3.45 7.83 -2.27
C ALA A 116 2.47 9.01 -2.10
N SER A 117 1.70 9.31 -3.15
CA SER A 117 0.72 10.40 -3.13
C SER A 117 -0.42 10.10 -2.15
N PHE A 118 -0.86 8.85 -2.06
CA PHE A 118 -1.87 8.42 -1.09
C PHE A 118 -1.43 8.69 0.35
N VAL A 119 -0.23 8.26 0.75
CA VAL A 119 0.26 8.47 2.11
C VAL A 119 0.47 9.95 2.41
N ARG A 120 1.06 10.70 1.48
CA ARG A 120 1.30 12.14 1.65
C ARG A 120 0.02 12.97 1.75
N ALA A 121 -1.09 12.50 1.16
CA ALA A 121 -2.36 13.21 1.18
C ALA A 121 -3.14 13.02 2.49
N LEU A 122 -2.86 11.97 3.27
CA LEU A 122 -3.65 11.63 4.46
C LEU A 122 -3.78 12.78 5.48
N PRO A 123 -2.71 13.51 5.87
CA PRO A 123 -2.84 14.61 6.82
C PRO A 123 -3.77 15.72 6.32
N ALA A 124 -3.65 16.13 5.06
CA ALA A 124 -4.51 17.16 4.48
C ALA A 124 -5.98 16.73 4.33
N ILE A 125 -6.23 15.43 4.15
CA ILE A 125 -7.60 14.88 4.14
C ILE A 125 -8.17 14.90 5.56
N ALA A 126 -7.38 14.47 6.56
CA ALA A 126 -7.78 14.46 7.96
C ALA A 126 -8.11 15.87 8.48
N GLU A 127 -7.29 16.87 8.15
CA GLU A 127 -7.53 18.28 8.51
C GLU A 127 -8.87 18.79 7.98
N ARG A 128 -9.24 18.41 6.75
CA ARG A 128 -10.53 18.79 6.16
C ARG A 128 -11.70 18.09 6.84
N ALA A 129 -11.57 16.78 7.10
CA ALA A 129 -12.62 16.00 7.75
C ALA A 129 -12.88 16.42 9.20
N ALA A 130 -11.88 16.98 9.89
CA ALA A 130 -12.03 17.50 11.26
C ALA A 130 -12.64 18.90 11.34
N GLY A 131 -12.72 19.62 10.21
CA GLY A 131 -13.27 20.97 10.12
C GLY A 131 -14.75 21.05 9.73
N ASP A 132 -15.34 19.92 9.33
CA ASP A 132 -16.77 19.74 9.01
C ASP A 132 -17.57 19.27 10.24
#